data_AF-K1YDQ9-F1
#
_entry.id   AF-K1YDQ9-F1
#
_cell.length_a   1.000
_cell.length_b   1.000
_cell.length_c   1.000
_cell.angle_alpha   90.00
_cell.angle_beta   90.00
_cell.angle_gamma   90.00
#
_symmetry.space_group_name_H-M   'P 1'
#
loop_
_entity.id
_entity.type
_entity.pdbx_description
1 polymer ?
#
loop_
_entity_poly.entity_id
_entity_poly.type
_entity_poly.pdbx_seq_one_letter_code
_entity_poly.pdbx_strand_id
1 'polypeptide(L)'
;MDLDIKQGACDSGLEIIMMCEIPSNVILIEEFCKFFDGFSIGSNDLTQLTLGVDRDSGILSKLFDERDPAVKKMMALAIEGAKKHGKPIGICGQAPSDL
;
A
#
# COMPACT_ATOMS: atom_id res chain seq x y z
N MET A 1 -0.85 14.95 11.16
CA MET A 1 -2.07 14.34 10.59
C MET A 1 -2.91 13.93 11.78
N ASP A 2 -4.15 14.40 11.88
CA ASP A 2 -5.06 13.99 12.95
C ASP A 2 -6.15 13.16 12.28
N LEU A 3 -6.12 11.86 12.54
CA LEU A 3 -7.07 10.89 12.00
C LEU A 3 -7.88 10.42 13.21
N ASP A 4 -9.21 10.46 13.12
CA ASP A 4 -10.10 9.95 14.17
C ASP A 4 -10.15 8.40 14.13
N ILE A 5 -8.97 7.78 14.09
CA ILE A 5 -8.71 6.34 13.98
C ILE A 5 -7.74 6.00 15.12
N LYS A 6 -8.08 4.97 15.92
CA LYS A 6 -7.25 4.50 17.03
C LYS A 6 -6.83 3.05 16.76
N GLN A 7 -5.54 2.75 16.94
CA GLN A 7 -5.06 1.36 16.96
C GLN A 7 -5.86 0.53 17.96
N GLY A 8 -6.25 -0.69 17.58
CA GLY A 8 -7.06 -1.56 18.44
C GLY A 8 -8.41 -0.95 18.86
N ALA A 9 -9.10 -0.25 17.97
CA ALA A 9 -10.26 0.62 18.27
C ALA A 9 -11.46 0.02 19.01
N CYS A 10 -11.47 -1.27 19.36
CA CYS A 10 -12.49 -1.81 20.23
C CYS A 10 -11.87 -2.75 21.26
N ASP A 11 -12.45 -2.76 22.45
CA ASP A 11 -12.28 -3.74 23.54
C ASP A 11 -12.44 -5.22 23.11
N SER A 12 -12.68 -5.48 21.82
CA SER A 12 -12.88 -6.77 21.16
C SER A 12 -11.64 -7.34 20.45
N GLY A 13 -10.50 -6.64 20.43
CA GLY A 13 -9.28 -7.12 19.75
C GLY A 13 -9.33 -7.02 18.21
N LEU A 14 -10.13 -6.07 17.69
CA LEU A 14 -10.23 -5.80 16.25
C LEU A 14 -9.01 -4.99 15.77
N GLU A 15 -8.27 -5.52 14.80
CA GLU A 15 -7.15 -4.83 14.15
C GLU A 15 -7.61 -3.91 13.01
N ILE A 16 -7.03 -2.71 12.92
CA ILE A 16 -7.26 -1.78 11.82
C ILE A 16 -6.07 -1.81 10.87
N ILE A 17 -6.30 -2.35 9.67
CA ILE A 17 -5.30 -2.47 8.61
C ILE A 17 -5.57 -1.40 7.55
N MET A 18 -4.55 -0.64 7.16
CA MET A 18 -4.66 0.35 6.08
C MET A 18 -4.23 -0.24 4.74
N MET A 19 -5.00 0.04 3.68
CA MET A 19 -4.55 -0.24 2.33
C MET A 19 -3.46 0.77 1.90
N CYS A 20 -2.27 0.27 1.59
CA CYS A 20 -1.11 1.05 1.18
C CYS A 20 -0.99 1.04 -0.34
N GLU A 21 -1.84 1.82 -1.01
CA GLU A 21 -1.96 1.85 -2.47
C GLU A 21 -1.83 3.25 -3.10
N ILE A 22 -1.76 4.31 -2.29
CA ILE A 22 -1.59 5.68 -2.77
C ILE A 22 -0.12 6.07 -2.56
N PRO A 23 0.61 6.60 -3.56
CA PRO A 23 2.02 6.95 -3.39
C PRO A 23 2.31 7.84 -2.18
N SER A 24 1.39 8.74 -1.81
CA SER A 24 1.52 9.57 -0.60
C SER A 24 1.53 8.76 0.70
N ASN A 25 0.77 7.66 0.78
CA ASN A 25 0.72 6.81 1.96
C ASN A 25 1.94 5.89 2.08
N VAL A 26 2.56 5.52 0.94
CA VAL A 26 3.85 4.86 0.90
C VAL A 26 4.96 5.80 1.40
N ILE A 27 5.00 7.03 0.88
CA ILE A 27 6.02 8.03 1.26
C ILE A 27 5.93 8.40 2.74
N LEU A 28 4.71 8.46 3.29
CA LEU A 28 4.44 8.83 4.69
C LEU A 28 4.16 7.62 5.58
N ILE A 29 4.61 6.43 5.19
CA ILE A 29 4.27 5.17 5.87
C ILE A 29 4.62 5.19 7.37
N GLU A 30 5.75 5.80 7.75
CA GLU A 30 6.16 5.94 9.15
C GLU A 30 5.16 6.75 9.98
N GLU A 31 4.51 7.75 9.36
CA GLU A 31 3.49 8.55 10.02
C GLU A 31 2.17 7.81 10.15
N PHE A 32 1.82 7.00 9.16
CA PHE A 32 0.65 6.15 9.20
C PHE A 32 0.79 4.99 10.21
N CYS A 33 2.01 4.54 10.51
CA CYS A 33 2.28 3.54 11.54
C CYS A 33 1.81 3.95 12.96
N LYS A 34 1.53 5.24 13.18
CA LYS A 34 0.98 5.75 14.45
C LYS A 34 -0.52 5.48 14.62
N PHE A 35 -1.24 5.20 13.53
CA PHE A 35 -2.70 5.11 13.51
C PHE A 35 -3.22 3.70 13.21
N PHE A 36 -2.43 2.89 12.50
CA PHE A 36 -2.86 1.59 12.01
C PHE A 36 -2.09 0.43 12.64
N ASP A 37 -2.75 -0.72 12.76
CA ASP A 37 -2.20 -1.95 13.32
C ASP A 37 -1.34 -2.70 12.30
N GLY A 38 -1.59 -2.50 11.02
CA GLY A 38 -0.81 -3.05 9.92
C GLY A 38 -1.22 -2.48 8.56
N PHE A 39 -0.67 -3.08 7.50
CA PHE A 39 -0.87 -2.60 6.14
C PHE A 39 -1.13 -3.74 5.14
N SER A 40 -1.83 -3.42 4.05
CA SER A 40 -1.90 -4.29 2.87
C SER A 40 -1.59 -3.46 1.63
N ILE A 41 -0.56 -3.83 0.87
CA ILE A 41 -0.24 -3.17 -0.39
C ILE A 41 -1.32 -3.54 -1.41
N GLY A 42 -2.05 -2.55 -1.93
CA GLY A 42 -2.92 -2.72 -3.09
C GLY A 42 -2.11 -2.55 -4.36
N SER A 43 -1.57 -3.65 -4.92
CA SER A 43 -0.59 -3.59 -6.02
C SER A 43 -1.15 -2.92 -7.27
N ASN A 44 -2.44 -3.12 -7.51
CA ASN A 44 -3.22 -2.58 -8.61
C ASN A 44 -3.18 -1.05 -8.65
N ASP A 45 -3.74 -0.42 -7.62
CA ASP A 45 -3.88 1.03 -7.55
C ASP A 45 -2.53 1.71 -7.29
N LEU A 46 -1.63 1.03 -6.56
CA LEU A 46 -0.26 1.51 -6.40
C LEU A 46 0.45 1.63 -7.74
N THR A 47 0.30 0.63 -8.62
CA THR A 47 0.90 0.65 -9.97
C THR A 47 0.28 1.75 -10.82
N GLN A 48 -1.05 1.83 -10.86
CA GLN A 48 -1.77 2.85 -11.62
C GLN A 48 -1.34 4.27 -11.23
N LEU A 49 -1.29 4.56 -9.93
CA LEU A 49 -0.97 5.90 -9.42
C LEU A 49 0.52 6.20 -9.44
N THR A 50 1.39 5.19 -9.32
CA THR A 50 2.85 5.38 -9.43
C THR A 50 3.26 5.66 -10.87
N LEU A 51 2.68 4.94 -11.83
CA LEU A 51 2.99 5.10 -13.26
C LEU A 51 2.16 6.19 -13.93
N GLY A 52 1.06 6.63 -13.30
CA GLY A 52 0.10 7.54 -13.92
C GLY A 52 -0.64 6.90 -15.10
N VAL A 53 -0.86 5.58 -15.04
CA VAL A 53 -1.41 4.76 -16.13
C VAL A 53 -2.74 4.16 -15.69
N ASP A 54 -3.81 4.53 -16.39
CA ASP A 54 -5.12 3.88 -16.25
C ASP A 54 -5.07 2.46 -16.82
N ARG A 55 -5.26 1.45 -15.96
CA ARG A 55 -5.22 0.03 -16.35
C ARG A 55 -6.40 -0.42 -17.19
N ASP A 56 -7.54 0.28 -17.08
CA ASP A 56 -8.76 -0.03 -17.80
C ASP A 56 -8.82 0.67 -19.17
N SER A 57 -7.85 1.56 -19.44
CA SER A 57 -7.69 2.21 -20.72
C SER A 57 -7.23 1.22 -21.80
N GLY A 58 -8.03 1.05 -22.85
CA GLY A 58 -7.66 0.24 -24.02
C GLY A 58 -6.40 0.74 -24.76
N ILE A 59 -5.97 1.97 -24.50
CA ILE A 59 -4.76 2.57 -25.10
C ILE A 59 -3.55 2.40 -24.17
N LEU A 60 -3.73 2.63 -22.87
CA LEU A 60 -2.63 2.72 -21.91
C LEU A 60 -2.38 1.44 -21.11
N SER A 61 -3.32 0.49 -21.07
CA SER A 61 -3.22 -0.75 -20.28
C SER A 61 -1.94 -1.56 -20.54
N LYS A 62 -1.37 -1.48 -21.75
CA LYS A 62 -0.10 -2.13 -22.11
C LYS A 62 1.12 -1.57 -21.37
N LEU A 63 1.01 -0.37 -20.81
CA LEU A 63 2.05 0.28 -20.01
C LEU A 63 1.90 -0.03 -18.51
N PHE A 64 0.81 -0.67 -18.11
CA PHE A 64 0.59 -1.10 -16.74
C PHE A 64 1.44 -2.34 -16.46
N ASP A 65 2.50 -2.18 -15.66
CA ASP A 65 3.35 -3.29 -15.23
C ASP A 65 3.71 -3.12 -13.75
N GLU A 66 3.19 -4.01 -12.90
CA GLU A 66 3.47 -4.01 -11.47
C GLU A 66 4.94 -4.35 -11.15
N ARG A 67 5.70 -4.83 -12.15
CA ARG A 67 7.13 -5.13 -12.03
C ARG A 67 8.02 -3.95 -12.36
N ASP A 68 7.45 -2.82 -12.76
CA ASP A 68 8.18 -1.59 -13.06
C ASP A 68 9.09 -1.19 -11.89
N PRO A 69 10.32 -0.73 -12.13
CA PRO A 69 11.25 -0.33 -11.08
C PRO A 69 10.69 0.70 -10.09
N ALA A 70 9.87 1.66 -10.55
CA ALA A 70 9.26 2.65 -9.68
C ALA A 70 8.23 2.02 -8.74
N VAL A 71 7.41 1.10 -9.25
CA VAL A 71 6.41 0.36 -8.47
C VAL A 71 7.09 -0.53 -7.43
N LYS A 72 8.10 -1.30 -7.83
CA LYS A 72 8.90 -2.12 -6.91
C LYS A 72 9.54 -1.28 -5.81
N LYS A 73 10.02 -0.08 -6.15
CA LYS A 73 10.59 0.85 -5.16
C LYS A 73 9.54 1.36 -4.17
N MET A 74 8.32 1.65 -4.64
CA MET A 74 7.21 2.00 -3.75
C MET A 74 6.85 0.84 -2.81
N MET A 75 6.73 -0.38 -3.33
CA MET A 75 6.46 -1.56 -2.51
C MET A 75 7.56 -1.79 -1.47
N ALA A 76 8.84 -1.70 -1.87
CA ALA A 76 9.97 -1.83 -0.96
C ALA A 76 9.93 -0.79 0.16
N LEU A 77 9.68 0.49 -0.18
CA LEU A 77 9.59 1.57 0.79
C LEU A 77 8.46 1.34 1.81
N ALA A 78 7.29 0.89 1.36
CA ALA A 78 6.18 0.54 2.23
C ALA A 78 6.54 -0.62 3.18
N ILE A 79 7.16 -1.68 2.65
CA ILE A 79 7.58 -2.86 3.43
C ILE A 79 8.60 -2.49 4.49
N GLU A 80 9.63 -1.73 4.12
CA GLU A 80 10.69 -1.29 5.03
C GLU A 80 10.14 -0.40 6.14
N GLY A 81 9.31 0.60 5.79
CA GLY A 81 8.72 1.51 6.76
C GLY A 81 7.80 0.83 7.76
N ALA A 82 6.94 -0.10 7.30
CA ALA A 82 6.08 -0.89 8.18
C ALA A 82 6.88 -1.81 9.10
N LYS A 83 7.86 -2.55 8.56
CA LYS A 83 8.72 -3.46 9.34
C LYS A 83 9.54 -2.74 10.39
N LYS A 84 10.07 -1.55 10.09
CA LYS A 84 10.80 -0.71 11.04
C LYS A 84 9.97 -0.37 12.28
N HIS A 85 8.64 -0.30 12.14
CA HIS A 85 7.70 -0.02 13.23
C HIS A 85 7.03 -1.28 13.79
N GLY A 86 7.49 -2.47 13.40
CA GLY A 86 6.92 -3.74 13.85
C GLY A 86 5.49 -3.98 13.36
N LYS A 87 5.05 -3.29 12.29
CA LYS A 87 3.71 -3.41 11.74
C LYS A 87 3.65 -4.53 10.70
N PRO A 88 2.73 -5.51 10.81
CA PRO A 88 2.51 -6.50 9.76
C PRO A 88 2.14 -5.82 8.44
N ILE A 89 2.66 -6.33 7.34
CA ILE A 89 2.36 -5.84 6.00
C ILE A 89 2.19 -7.01 5.03
N GLY A 90 1.04 -7.03 4.34
CA GLY A 90 0.72 -7.97 3.28
C GLY A 90 0.65 -7.30 1.91
N ILE A 91 0.31 -8.07 0.89
CA ILE A 91 0.05 -7.59 -0.47
C ILE A 91 -1.21 -8.28 -1.00
N CYS A 92 -2.08 -7.50 -1.65
CA CYS A 92 -3.24 -7.96 -2.38
C CYS A 92 -3.25 -7.32 -3.78
N GLY A 93 -4.13 -7.80 -4.66
CA GLY A 93 -4.17 -7.41 -6.06
C GLY A 93 -3.61 -8.50 -6.96
N GLN A 94 -3.22 -8.10 -8.17
CA GLN A 94 -2.83 -9.04 -9.21
C GLN A 94 -1.36 -9.45 -9.12
N ALA A 95 -0.47 -8.57 -8.66
CA ALA A 95 0.95 -8.87 -8.55
C ALA A 95 1.27 -10.20 -7.83
N PRO A 96 0.62 -10.57 -6.71
CA PRO A 96 0.92 -11.86 -6.06
C PRO A 96 0.49 -13.10 -6.86
N SER A 97 -0.46 -12.96 -7.80
CA SER A 97 -1.05 -14.08 -8.55
C SER A 97 -0.56 -14.19 -9.98
N ASP A 98 -0.21 -13.06 -10.61
CA ASP A 98 0.22 -12.97 -12.01
C ASP A 98 1.76 -13.03 -12.17
N LEU A 99 2.50 -13.21 -11.07
CA LEU A 99 3.96 -13.43 -11.03
C LEU A 99 4.36 -14.90 -11.21
#